data_AF-A0AAV9H3F6-F1
#
_entry.id   AF-A0AAV9H3F6-F1
#
_cell.length_a   1.000
_cell.length_b   1.000
_cell.length_c   1.000
_cell.angle_alpha   90.00
_cell.angle_beta   90.00
_cell.angle_gamma   90.00
#
_symmetry.space_group_name_H-M   'P 1'
#
loop_
_entity.id
_entity.type
_entity.pdbx_description
1 polymer ?
#
loop_
_entity_poly.entity_id
_entity_poly.type
_entity_poly.pdbx_seq_one_letter_code
_entity_poly.pdbx_strand_id
1 'polypeptide(L)'
;MAPRPGPLCHLLLLTLSSMAVGKEGPTSPRPYCKAAPGTTSWPSATSWARFNESVNGRLLQPTPPGAVCHPGQPTFNDTQCVAVNATWSTYEFHAADPVSVDWNQWANDTCLPWSGYHCSRDGYPKVVLNASTAAHVKAGVDFARKHNVRLVVKSSGHDYVGRSNAPNSLSIWTHHLKTEFSFHDSFRPKNCKVEIKSTAVTAGAGAEMIELYTALDARNQTIVGGGGKTVSLGGYITGGGHSLLSARHGLAADQVLEVELVTPKGDIVTANECTNPDLFWAVRGGGGSTFGILTSLTLKTHPTPSISTRTVMVTTDNTNPSTFDMMAYVLSQFPSLGDSGLSGYSFLFSSFPNPFDNSSTPVPVSGMFLILTLQDQPPTTIDTLLAPLFTHLNTTFPPFAVITIPEEHPSFSAWYESHYDTSAAGANILIGSHLLPRSALTSNLTASASALREFVSPLGFGTAYLVSGKGVHSVNPRGGSNAVNPGWRTAYVHATNLVGWTPGNAIQKEEAKARLNKSLQGMKELAPGSGAYLNEANPYEPHWQTTFWGSNYKRLLRIKRAVDPDDVLWCHPCVGNERWQEVDGQLCRVER
;
A
#
# COMPACT_ATOMS: atom_id res chain seq x y z
N MET A 1 71.73 44.17 8.48
CA MET A 1 72.69 43.97 9.59
C MET A 1 71.90 43.53 10.82
N ALA A 2 72.09 42.30 11.30
CA ALA A 2 71.58 41.85 12.61
C ALA A 2 72.45 42.42 13.74
N PRO A 3 72.00 42.49 15.01
CA PRO A 3 72.12 41.31 15.92
C PRO A 3 71.03 41.24 17.04
N ARG A 4 70.45 40.06 17.34
CA ARG A 4 70.77 39.04 18.38
C ARG A 4 69.79 39.04 19.58
N PRO A 5 69.57 37.87 20.25
CA PRO A 5 68.39 37.57 21.08
C PRO A 5 68.70 37.33 22.59
N GLY A 6 67.66 37.19 23.42
CA GLY A 6 67.74 36.70 24.81
C GLY A 6 66.37 36.27 25.39
N PRO A 7 66.29 35.36 26.39
CA PRO A 7 65.21 34.37 26.51
C PRO A 7 64.35 34.39 27.80
N LEU A 8 63.16 33.74 27.71
CA LEU A 8 62.37 32.93 28.67
C LEU A 8 62.13 33.39 30.12
N CYS A 9 60.85 33.43 30.54
CA CYS A 9 60.43 32.93 31.87
C CYS A 9 58.92 32.57 31.95
N HIS A 10 58.62 31.52 32.70
CA HIS A 10 57.31 30.91 32.98
C HIS A 10 56.36 31.78 33.82
N LEU A 11 55.03 31.56 33.69
CA LEU A 11 54.08 31.91 34.76
C LEU A 11 53.05 30.79 35.02
N LEU A 12 52.86 30.52 36.31
CA LEU A 12 52.00 29.53 36.95
C LEU A 12 50.57 30.05 37.17
N LEU A 13 49.64 29.11 37.39
CA LEU A 13 48.23 29.26 37.74
C LEU A 13 47.94 30.09 39.00
N LEU A 14 46.71 30.63 39.07
CA LEU A 14 45.93 30.77 40.32
C LEU A 14 44.42 30.60 40.04
N THR A 15 43.80 29.73 40.83
CA THR A 15 42.39 29.33 40.84
C THR A 15 41.56 30.23 41.76
N LEU A 16 40.29 30.50 41.39
CA LEU A 16 39.26 31.04 42.28
C LEU A 16 37.90 30.37 41.97
N SER A 17 37.42 29.64 42.96
CA SER A 17 36.16 28.89 42.96
C SER A 17 34.93 29.78 43.01
N SER A 18 33.92 29.48 42.20
CA SER A 18 32.53 29.85 42.50
C SER A 18 31.64 28.61 42.31
N MET A 19 31.05 28.13 43.42
CA MET A 19 30.03 27.09 43.39
C MET A 19 28.70 27.72 42.96
N ALA A 20 28.32 27.52 41.70
CA ALA A 20 26.95 27.76 41.26
C ALA A 20 26.12 26.50 41.56
N VAL A 21 25.28 26.56 42.59
CA VAL A 21 24.18 25.61 42.78
C VAL A 21 23.17 25.92 41.68
N GLY A 22 23.24 25.18 40.58
CA GLY A 22 22.20 25.19 39.55
C GLY A 22 20.91 24.66 40.15
N LYS A 23 19.91 25.54 40.31
CA LYS A 23 18.53 25.11 40.52
C LYS A 23 18.14 24.25 39.32
N GLU A 24 17.85 22.98 39.55
CA GLU A 24 17.09 22.16 38.61
C GLU A 24 15.80 22.93 38.31
N GLY A 25 15.68 23.45 37.08
CA GLY A 25 14.40 23.93 36.58
C GLY A 25 13.37 22.79 36.65
N PRO A 26 12.07 23.09 36.68
CA PRO A 26 11.06 22.05 36.61
C PRO A 26 11.34 21.21 35.37
N THR A 27 11.72 19.95 35.58
CA THR A 27 11.87 18.99 34.51
C THR A 27 10.51 18.88 33.84
N SER A 28 10.40 19.30 32.57
CA SER A 28 9.21 18.97 31.79
C SER A 28 8.93 17.47 31.98
N PRO A 29 7.68 17.05 32.24
CA PRO A 29 7.35 15.65 32.36
C PRO A 29 7.92 14.93 31.14
N ARG A 30 8.65 13.82 31.35
CA ARG A 30 9.11 13.04 30.20
C ARG A 30 7.87 12.61 29.40
N PRO A 31 7.88 12.79 28.07
CA PRO A 31 6.73 12.43 27.25
C PRO A 31 6.39 10.95 27.45
N TYR A 32 5.09 10.63 27.54
CA TYR A 32 4.66 9.24 27.66
C TYR A 32 4.91 8.50 26.35
N CYS A 33 5.95 7.67 26.31
CA CYS A 33 6.37 6.94 25.11
C CYS A 33 6.11 5.43 25.22
N LYS A 34 5.94 4.79 24.06
CA LYS A 34 5.99 3.32 23.95
C LYS A 34 7.35 2.83 24.41
N ALA A 35 7.38 1.66 25.04
CA ALA A 35 8.61 1.02 25.47
C ALA A 35 9.53 0.76 24.27
N ALA A 36 10.82 1.07 24.44
CA ALA A 36 11.85 0.88 23.42
C ALA A 36 13.09 0.20 24.01
N PRO A 37 13.85 -0.60 23.25
CA PRO A 37 15.07 -1.24 23.73
C PRO A 37 16.01 -0.27 24.46
N GLY A 38 16.64 -0.73 25.54
CA GLY A 38 17.53 0.09 26.37
C GLY A 38 16.81 0.96 27.41
N THR A 39 15.49 1.14 27.33
CA THR A 39 14.70 1.81 28.37
C THR A 39 14.29 0.86 29.50
N THR A 40 14.00 1.40 30.68
CA THR A 40 13.52 0.60 31.83
C THR A 40 12.11 0.03 31.63
N SER A 41 11.33 0.58 30.69
CA SER A 41 10.00 0.08 30.34
C SER A 41 10.03 -1.06 29.31
N TRP A 42 11.18 -1.33 28.66
CA TRP A 42 11.31 -2.47 27.75
C TRP A 42 11.20 -3.79 28.51
N PRO A 43 10.46 -4.80 27.99
CA PRO A 43 10.35 -6.07 28.66
C PRO A 43 11.71 -6.74 28.84
N SER A 44 11.90 -7.33 30.03
CA SER A 44 13.11 -8.10 30.34
C SER A 44 13.23 -9.35 29.46
N ALA A 45 14.45 -9.90 29.34
CA ALA A 45 14.68 -11.15 28.63
C ALA A 45 13.78 -12.29 29.13
N THR A 46 13.55 -12.38 30.45
CA THR A 46 12.62 -13.35 31.04
C THR A 46 11.16 -13.13 30.60
N SER A 47 10.74 -11.87 30.44
CA SER A 47 9.38 -11.57 29.95
C SER A 47 9.22 -12.01 28.50
N TRP A 48 10.21 -11.74 27.65
CA TRP A 48 10.23 -12.24 26.27
C TRP A 48 10.28 -13.76 26.19
N ALA A 49 11.07 -14.43 27.04
CA ALA A 49 11.15 -15.89 27.09
C ALA A 49 9.80 -16.53 27.47
N ARG A 50 9.13 -16.02 28.50
CA ARG A 50 7.77 -16.49 28.90
C ARG A 50 6.75 -16.24 27.80
N PHE A 51 6.84 -15.09 27.13
CA PHE A 51 5.97 -14.82 25.98
C PHE A 51 6.23 -15.83 24.87
N ASN A 52 7.49 -16.14 24.56
CA ASN A 52 7.85 -17.14 23.56
C ASN A 52 7.28 -18.52 23.89
N GLU A 53 7.38 -18.94 25.15
CA GLU A 53 6.80 -20.20 25.63
C GLU A 53 5.26 -20.22 25.44
N SER A 54 4.58 -19.11 25.77
CA SER A 54 3.12 -18.99 25.61
C SER A 54 2.62 -19.04 24.17
N VAL A 55 3.51 -18.81 23.19
CA VAL A 55 3.22 -18.90 21.75
C VAL A 55 3.94 -20.05 21.07
N ASN A 56 4.36 -21.06 21.86
CA ASN A 56 5.00 -22.28 21.37
C ASN A 56 6.27 -22.03 20.55
N GLY A 57 7.14 -21.11 20.99
CA GLY A 57 8.43 -20.87 20.36
C GLY A 57 8.38 -20.00 19.10
N ARG A 58 7.28 -19.30 18.84
CA ARG A 58 7.06 -18.51 17.61
C ARG A 58 7.61 -17.08 17.62
N LEU A 59 8.34 -16.68 18.66
CA LEU A 59 9.06 -15.40 18.63
C LEU A 59 10.39 -15.52 17.90
N LEU A 60 10.56 -14.66 16.91
CA LEU A 60 11.76 -14.52 16.11
C LEU A 60 12.47 -13.21 16.47
N GLN A 61 13.79 -13.22 16.36
CA GLN A 61 14.62 -12.01 16.40
C GLN A 61 15.51 -11.94 15.15
N PRO A 62 14.91 -11.93 13.95
CA PRO A 62 15.66 -12.06 12.70
C PRO A 62 16.63 -10.89 12.52
N THR A 63 17.79 -11.18 11.92
CA THR A 63 18.71 -10.17 11.43
C THR A 63 18.15 -9.53 10.16
N PRO A 64 18.51 -8.27 9.84
CA PRO A 64 18.16 -7.70 8.55
C PRO A 64 18.64 -8.60 7.41
N PRO A 65 17.82 -8.87 6.39
CA PRO A 65 18.19 -9.80 5.31
C PRO A 65 19.44 -9.35 4.57
N GLY A 66 19.65 -8.03 4.40
CA GLY A 66 20.84 -7.49 3.77
C GLY A 66 22.13 -7.74 4.55
N ALA A 67 22.08 -8.09 5.84
CA ALA A 67 23.25 -8.20 6.71
C ALA A 67 24.27 -9.25 6.24
N VAL A 68 23.82 -10.26 5.48
CA VAL A 68 24.71 -11.28 4.89
C VAL A 68 25.70 -10.69 3.87
N CYS A 69 25.45 -9.49 3.36
CA CYS A 69 26.29 -8.79 2.39
C CYS A 69 27.33 -7.84 3.02
N HIS A 70 27.38 -7.74 4.35
CA HIS A 70 28.23 -6.76 5.05
C HIS A 70 29.31 -7.47 5.87
N PRO A 71 30.61 -7.37 5.52
CA PRO A 71 31.70 -8.07 6.22
C PRO A 71 31.79 -7.77 7.73
N GLY A 72 31.29 -6.62 8.18
CA GLY A 72 31.24 -6.26 9.60
C GLY A 72 30.10 -6.90 10.39
N GLN A 73 29.17 -7.61 9.74
CA GLN A 73 28.05 -8.27 10.39
C GLN A 73 28.40 -9.72 10.76
N PRO A 74 27.96 -10.23 11.94
CA PRO A 74 28.17 -11.62 12.33
C PRO A 74 27.58 -12.65 11.35
N THR A 75 26.58 -12.24 10.57
CA THR A 75 25.88 -13.07 9.58
C THR A 75 26.46 -12.97 8.18
N PHE A 76 27.60 -12.30 7.99
CA PHE A 76 28.23 -12.15 6.67
C PHE A 76 28.44 -13.51 5.99
N ASN A 77 27.99 -13.61 4.74
CA ASN A 77 28.11 -14.81 3.93
C ASN A 77 27.97 -14.46 2.44
N ASP A 78 29.07 -14.54 1.69
CA ASP A 78 29.10 -14.17 0.26
C ASP A 78 28.11 -14.95 -0.60
N THR A 79 27.93 -16.25 -0.32
CA THR A 79 26.99 -17.09 -1.07
C THR A 79 25.54 -16.67 -0.83
N GLN A 80 25.18 -16.41 0.43
CA GLN A 80 23.85 -15.90 0.76
C GLN A 80 23.66 -14.48 0.24
N CYS A 81 24.70 -13.65 0.22
CA CYS A 81 24.62 -12.31 -0.35
C CYS A 81 24.24 -12.34 -1.83
N VAL A 82 24.82 -13.22 -2.63
CA VAL A 82 24.44 -13.39 -4.05
C VAL A 82 22.97 -13.78 -4.18
N ALA A 83 22.48 -14.70 -3.34
CA ALA A 83 21.08 -15.13 -3.36
C ALA A 83 20.10 -14.01 -2.96
N VAL A 84 20.42 -13.25 -1.90
CA VAL A 84 19.60 -12.12 -1.45
C VAL A 84 19.59 -11.03 -2.52
N ASN A 85 20.73 -10.66 -3.09
CA ASN A 85 20.82 -9.62 -4.11
C ASN A 85 20.04 -10.01 -5.39
N ALA A 86 20.08 -11.28 -5.79
CA ALA A 86 19.34 -11.79 -6.95
C ALA A 86 17.81 -11.76 -6.78
N THR A 87 17.30 -11.72 -5.54
CA THR A 87 15.86 -11.79 -5.24
C THR A 87 15.32 -10.53 -4.57
N TRP A 88 16.18 -9.55 -4.24
CA TRP A 88 15.79 -8.31 -3.56
C TRP A 88 14.76 -7.48 -4.34
N SER A 89 14.74 -7.58 -5.66
CA SER A 89 13.74 -6.88 -6.49
C SER A 89 12.40 -7.61 -6.62
N THR A 90 12.21 -8.75 -5.95
CA THR A 90 10.99 -9.56 -6.05
C THR A 90 10.08 -9.35 -4.84
N TYR A 91 8.76 -9.29 -5.08
CA TYR A 91 7.78 -9.19 -4.00
C TYR A 91 7.78 -10.45 -3.11
N GLU A 92 8.04 -11.62 -3.70
CA GLU A 92 8.07 -12.92 -3.02
C GLU A 92 9.13 -12.97 -1.93
N PHE A 93 10.31 -12.41 -2.19
CA PHE A 93 11.38 -12.33 -1.19
C PHE A 93 10.94 -11.55 0.05
N HIS A 94 10.38 -10.36 -0.15
CA HIS A 94 9.94 -9.50 0.94
C HIS A 94 8.73 -10.07 1.69
N ALA A 95 7.80 -10.71 0.98
CA ALA A 95 6.66 -11.41 1.57
C ALA A 95 7.07 -12.56 2.49
N ALA A 96 8.08 -13.34 2.09
CA ALA A 96 8.57 -14.49 2.83
C ALA A 96 9.52 -14.13 3.99
N ASP A 97 10.07 -12.92 4.04
CA ASP A 97 10.95 -12.48 5.12
C ASP A 97 10.17 -11.83 6.29
N PRO A 98 10.48 -12.17 7.56
CA PRO A 98 9.75 -11.68 8.73
C PRO A 98 9.89 -10.18 9.03
N VAL A 99 10.95 -9.51 8.54
CA VAL A 99 11.21 -8.08 8.82
C VAL A 99 11.36 -7.22 7.57
N SER A 100 11.63 -7.82 6.42
CA SER A 100 11.72 -7.11 5.14
C SER A 100 10.36 -6.55 4.72
N VAL A 101 10.37 -5.49 3.92
CA VAL A 101 9.19 -4.91 3.28
C VAL A 101 9.58 -4.45 1.88
N ASP A 102 8.62 -4.35 0.98
CA ASP A 102 8.87 -4.16 -0.45
C ASP A 102 9.62 -2.87 -0.78
N TRP A 103 9.54 -1.86 0.09
CA TRP A 103 10.14 -0.55 -0.14
C TRP A 103 11.16 -0.19 0.94
N ASN A 104 12.42 -0.01 0.53
CA ASN A 104 13.58 0.08 1.42
C ASN A 104 13.47 1.24 2.42
N GLN A 105 12.84 2.35 2.03
CA GLN A 105 12.70 3.55 2.84
C GLN A 105 11.93 3.29 4.12
N TRP A 106 11.06 2.28 4.14
CA TRP A 106 10.28 1.95 5.33
C TRP A 106 11.11 1.25 6.39
N ALA A 107 12.21 0.58 6.02
CA ALA A 107 13.28 0.14 6.91
C ALA A 107 14.42 1.17 7.02
N ASN A 108 14.15 2.41 6.59
CA ASN A 108 15.07 3.56 6.62
C ASN A 108 16.45 3.27 6.01
N ASP A 109 16.48 2.46 4.95
CA ASP A 109 17.70 2.07 4.23
C ASP A 109 18.80 1.47 5.13
N THR A 110 18.43 0.98 6.31
CA THR A 110 19.41 0.72 7.38
C THR A 110 20.27 -0.51 7.17
N CYS A 111 19.87 -1.45 6.31
CA CYS A 111 20.72 -2.59 5.93
C CYS A 111 20.25 -3.21 4.61
N LEU A 112 20.83 -2.75 3.52
CA LEU A 112 20.54 -3.19 2.14
C LEU A 112 21.54 -4.26 1.69
N PRO A 113 21.26 -5.10 0.68
CA PRO A 113 22.17 -6.18 0.25
C PRO A 113 23.36 -5.69 -0.60
N TRP A 114 23.72 -4.42 -0.47
CA TRP A 114 24.82 -3.80 -1.18
C TRP A 114 25.88 -3.35 -0.17
N SER A 115 27.09 -3.91 -0.27
CA SER A 115 28.17 -3.74 0.72
C SER A 115 28.67 -2.31 0.91
N GLY A 116 28.33 -1.38 0.00
CA GLY A 116 28.65 0.04 0.12
C GLY A 116 27.71 0.85 1.04
N TYR A 117 26.63 0.25 1.54
CA TYR A 117 25.68 0.90 2.43
C TYR A 117 25.95 0.59 3.90
N HIS A 118 25.47 1.46 4.79
CA HIS A 118 25.42 1.13 6.20
C HIS A 118 24.52 -0.08 6.45
N CYS A 119 24.89 -0.94 7.40
CA CYS A 119 24.05 -2.02 7.89
C CYS A 119 23.88 -1.97 9.41
N SER A 120 22.65 -1.80 9.86
CA SER A 120 22.18 -1.93 11.22
C SER A 120 20.76 -2.48 11.27
N ARG A 121 20.32 -2.88 12.47
CA ARG A 121 18.96 -3.35 12.74
C ARG A 121 18.03 -2.21 13.15
N ASP A 122 18.41 -0.96 12.91
CA ASP A 122 17.73 0.18 13.52
C ASP A 122 16.47 0.60 12.80
N GLY A 123 16.28 0.20 11.53
CA GLY A 123 15.01 0.39 10.81
C GLY A 123 14.01 -0.76 10.94
N TYR A 124 14.34 -1.84 11.64
CA TYR A 124 13.56 -3.08 11.65
C TYR A 124 12.92 -3.37 13.03
N PRO A 125 11.81 -4.15 13.08
CA PRO A 125 11.24 -4.66 14.32
C PRO A 125 12.28 -5.45 15.13
N LYS A 126 12.22 -5.29 16.45
CA LYS A 126 13.18 -5.93 17.36
C LYS A 126 12.76 -7.35 17.71
N VAL A 127 11.46 -7.62 17.68
CA VAL A 127 10.89 -8.97 17.85
C VAL A 127 9.77 -9.15 16.83
N VAL A 128 9.67 -10.35 16.25
CA VAL A 128 8.58 -10.73 15.35
C VAL A 128 7.86 -11.94 15.94
N LEU A 129 6.55 -11.87 16.09
CA LEU A 129 5.71 -13.02 16.34
C LEU A 129 5.28 -13.63 15.01
N ASN A 130 5.73 -14.85 14.71
CA ASN A 130 5.28 -15.61 13.55
C ASN A 130 3.91 -16.23 13.82
N ALA A 131 2.83 -15.48 13.57
CA ALA A 131 1.48 -15.88 13.94
C ALA A 131 0.84 -16.79 12.87
N SER A 132 0.35 -17.94 13.30
CA SER A 132 -0.40 -18.88 12.45
C SER A 132 -1.81 -19.21 12.97
N THR A 133 -2.26 -18.56 14.05
CA THR A 133 -3.61 -18.72 14.62
C THR A 133 -4.08 -17.42 15.26
N ALA A 134 -5.39 -17.24 15.43
CA ALA A 134 -5.94 -16.11 16.16
C ALA A 134 -5.44 -16.02 17.62
N ALA A 135 -5.16 -17.17 18.25
CA ALA A 135 -4.61 -17.21 19.60
C ALA A 135 -3.19 -16.62 19.69
N HIS A 136 -2.33 -16.85 18.69
CA HIS A 136 -1.03 -16.18 18.62
C HIS A 136 -1.20 -14.66 18.50
N VAL A 137 -2.05 -14.21 17.57
CA VAL A 137 -2.32 -12.78 17.39
C VAL A 137 -2.82 -12.14 18.69
N LYS A 138 -3.76 -12.80 19.39
CA LYS A 138 -4.22 -12.40 20.72
C LYS A 138 -3.07 -12.26 21.71
N ALA A 139 -2.21 -13.28 21.83
CA ALA A 139 -1.08 -13.25 22.74
C ALA A 139 -0.12 -12.09 22.44
N GLY A 140 0.12 -11.78 21.15
CA GLY A 140 0.92 -10.63 20.72
C GLY A 140 0.28 -9.29 21.08
N VAL A 141 -1.02 -9.12 20.85
CA VAL A 141 -1.76 -7.91 21.25
C VAL A 141 -1.75 -7.73 22.76
N ASP A 142 -2.01 -8.80 23.51
CA ASP A 142 -2.01 -8.80 24.97
C ASP A 142 -0.63 -8.42 25.54
N PHE A 143 0.43 -9.00 24.98
CA PHE A 143 1.80 -8.69 25.37
C PHE A 143 2.16 -7.23 25.08
N ALA A 144 1.92 -6.75 23.86
CA ALA A 144 2.23 -5.38 23.45
C ALA A 144 1.49 -4.35 24.31
N ARG A 145 0.20 -4.58 24.57
CA ARG A 145 -0.60 -3.74 25.45
C ARG A 145 -0.10 -3.75 26.89
N LYS A 146 0.13 -4.94 27.47
CA LYS A 146 0.60 -5.10 28.86
C LYS A 146 1.92 -4.40 29.11
N HIS A 147 2.83 -4.44 28.14
CA HIS A 147 4.17 -3.90 28.26
C HIS A 147 4.35 -2.55 27.55
N ASN A 148 3.28 -1.94 27.05
CA ASN A 148 3.30 -0.69 26.29
C ASN A 148 4.32 -0.68 25.13
N VAL A 149 4.56 -1.83 24.49
CA VAL A 149 5.45 -1.95 23.33
C VAL A 149 4.71 -1.46 22.08
N ARG A 150 5.41 -0.77 21.17
CA ARG A 150 4.85 -0.42 19.86
C ARG A 150 4.52 -1.70 19.08
N LEU A 151 3.26 -1.84 18.67
CA LEU A 151 2.79 -2.98 17.89
C LEU A 151 2.72 -2.62 16.40
N VAL A 152 3.28 -3.47 15.56
CA VAL A 152 3.19 -3.41 14.09
C VAL A 152 2.57 -4.70 13.60
N VAL A 153 1.86 -4.64 12.48
CA VAL A 153 1.27 -5.81 11.84
C VAL A 153 1.80 -5.87 10.42
N LYS A 154 2.44 -6.99 10.07
CA LYS A 154 2.92 -7.25 8.71
C LYS A 154 2.24 -8.51 8.19
N SER A 155 1.69 -8.45 6.99
CA SER A 155 1.32 -9.64 6.23
C SER A 155 2.41 -9.93 5.20
N SER A 156 2.27 -9.45 3.97
CA SER A 156 3.34 -9.52 2.96
C SER A 156 4.40 -8.42 3.12
N GLY A 157 4.03 -7.20 3.51
CA GLY A 157 4.98 -6.07 3.54
C GLY A 157 4.88 -5.13 2.33
N HIS A 158 3.81 -5.28 1.56
CA HIS A 158 3.52 -4.53 0.32
C HIS A 158 3.09 -3.07 0.51
N ASP A 159 3.04 -2.58 1.75
CA ASP A 159 2.43 -1.30 2.07
C ASP A 159 3.23 -0.11 1.53
N TYR A 160 2.66 0.61 0.56
CA TYR A 160 3.30 1.79 -0.05
C TYR A 160 3.45 2.97 0.90
N VAL A 161 2.77 2.97 2.05
CA VAL A 161 2.71 4.09 2.99
C VAL A 161 3.31 3.79 4.37
N GLY A 162 4.05 2.68 4.51
CA GLY A 162 4.92 2.41 5.66
C GLY A 162 4.24 1.90 6.93
N ARG A 163 3.01 1.40 6.86
CA ARG A 163 2.20 1.00 8.03
C ARG A 163 2.51 -0.40 8.56
N SER A 164 3.28 -1.20 7.82
CA SER A 164 3.63 -2.59 8.16
C SER A 164 5.07 -2.79 8.64
N ASN A 165 5.82 -1.71 8.89
CA ASN A 165 7.17 -1.77 9.45
C ASN A 165 7.36 -0.67 10.49
N ALA A 166 8.10 -0.97 11.56
CA ALA A 166 8.63 0.09 12.42
C ALA A 166 9.81 -0.39 13.27
N PRO A 167 10.76 0.51 13.57
CA PRO A 167 11.78 0.24 14.56
C PRO A 167 11.19 0.14 15.97
N ASN A 168 11.96 -0.44 16.90
CA ASN A 168 11.64 -0.49 18.33
C ASN A 168 10.24 -1.08 18.63
N SER A 169 9.84 -2.06 17.84
CA SER A 169 8.49 -2.63 17.87
C SER A 169 8.49 -4.15 18.05
N LEU A 170 7.33 -4.67 18.45
CA LEU A 170 6.90 -6.05 18.21
C LEU A 170 6.10 -6.06 16.90
N SER A 171 6.54 -6.83 15.91
CA SER A 171 5.75 -7.11 14.71
C SER A 171 4.96 -8.40 14.88
N ILE A 172 3.66 -8.39 14.61
CA ILE A 172 2.88 -9.60 14.40
C ILE A 172 2.89 -9.88 12.90
N TRP A 173 3.59 -10.95 12.52
CA TRP A 173 3.68 -11.40 11.14
C TRP A 173 2.54 -12.38 10.85
N THR A 174 1.53 -11.90 10.12
CA THR A 174 0.29 -12.61 9.80
C THR A 174 0.37 -13.44 8.54
N HIS A 175 1.51 -13.47 7.83
CA HIS A 175 1.70 -14.20 6.58
C HIS A 175 1.31 -15.69 6.70
N HIS A 176 1.57 -16.32 7.84
CA HIS A 176 1.25 -17.72 8.08
C HIS A 176 -0.15 -17.97 8.64
N LEU A 177 -1.03 -16.95 8.68
CA LEU A 177 -2.47 -17.14 8.85
C LEU A 177 -3.08 -17.61 7.52
N LYS A 178 -2.63 -18.77 7.05
CA LYS A 178 -3.12 -19.48 5.88
C LYS A 178 -3.94 -20.67 6.39
N THR A 179 -5.23 -20.43 6.65
CA THR A 179 -6.17 -21.52 6.95
C THR A 179 -6.52 -22.24 5.67
N GLU A 180 -6.82 -23.54 5.77
CA GLU A 180 -7.47 -24.28 4.68
C GLU A 180 -8.68 -23.51 4.17
N PHE A 181 -8.80 -23.39 2.84
CA PHE A 181 -9.91 -22.66 2.23
C PHE A 181 -11.20 -23.45 2.41
N SER A 182 -12.21 -22.79 2.99
CA SER A 182 -13.56 -23.35 3.08
C SER A 182 -14.43 -22.74 2.01
N PHE A 183 -14.92 -23.56 1.09
CA PHE A 183 -15.80 -23.13 0.01
C PHE A 183 -17.26 -23.39 0.36
N HIS A 184 -18.13 -22.44 0.02
CA HIS A 184 -19.54 -22.47 0.39
C HIS A 184 -20.40 -22.22 -0.84
N ASP A 185 -21.43 -23.04 -1.05
CA ASP A 185 -22.44 -22.81 -2.10
C ASP A 185 -23.44 -21.71 -1.71
N SER A 186 -23.63 -21.54 -0.40
CA SER A 186 -24.33 -20.43 0.22
C SER A 186 -23.73 -20.19 1.60
N PHE A 187 -23.77 -18.95 2.09
CA PHE A 187 -23.14 -18.61 3.35
C PHE A 187 -24.13 -17.98 4.32
N ARG A 188 -24.13 -18.44 5.57
CA ARG A 188 -24.91 -17.84 6.65
C ARG A 188 -23.95 -17.19 7.64
N PRO A 189 -23.84 -15.84 7.64
CA PRO A 189 -22.99 -15.18 8.62
C PRO A 189 -23.42 -15.52 10.04
N LYS A 190 -22.44 -15.63 10.93
CA LYS A 190 -22.66 -16.01 12.32
C LYS A 190 -23.66 -15.07 12.99
N ASN A 191 -24.62 -15.65 13.71
CA ASN A 191 -25.74 -14.97 14.37
C ASN A 191 -26.70 -14.19 13.43
N CYS A 192 -26.52 -14.25 12.11
CA CYS A 192 -27.54 -13.76 11.18
C CYS A 192 -28.62 -14.83 10.97
N LYS A 193 -29.87 -14.38 10.87
CA LYS A 193 -31.02 -15.25 10.54
C LYS A 193 -31.14 -15.56 9.05
N VAL A 194 -30.48 -14.76 8.21
CA VAL A 194 -30.60 -14.81 6.75
C VAL A 194 -29.41 -15.57 6.18
N GLU A 195 -29.69 -16.51 5.29
CA GLU A 195 -28.70 -17.19 4.46
C GLU A 195 -28.49 -16.42 3.16
N ILE A 196 -27.23 -16.17 2.82
CA ILE A 196 -26.83 -15.49 1.60
C ILE A 196 -26.70 -16.53 0.50
N LYS A 197 -27.60 -16.47 -0.48
CA LYS A 197 -27.63 -17.35 -1.66
C LYS A 197 -26.59 -16.91 -2.71
N SER A 198 -25.33 -16.95 -2.30
CA SER A 198 -24.15 -16.67 -3.14
C SER A 198 -23.05 -17.61 -2.71
N THR A 199 -22.27 -18.09 -3.68
CA THR A 199 -21.04 -18.81 -3.41
C THR A 199 -20.05 -17.92 -2.66
N ALA A 200 -19.26 -18.52 -1.79
CA ALA A 200 -18.30 -17.82 -0.96
C ALA A 200 -17.06 -18.68 -0.66
N VAL A 201 -15.98 -18.01 -0.25
CA VAL A 201 -14.77 -18.64 0.26
C VAL A 201 -14.39 -18.01 1.59
N THR A 202 -14.08 -18.85 2.59
CA THR A 202 -13.43 -18.43 3.83
C THR A 202 -11.94 -18.74 3.73
N ALA A 203 -11.11 -17.73 3.97
CA ALA A 203 -9.66 -17.83 3.93
C ALA A 203 -9.04 -17.09 5.11
N GLY A 204 -7.81 -17.46 5.45
CA GLY A 204 -7.04 -16.76 6.47
C GLY A 204 -6.57 -15.38 5.95
N ALA A 205 -6.41 -14.41 6.84
CA ALA A 205 -6.07 -13.04 6.45
C ALA A 205 -4.66 -12.90 5.84
N GLY A 206 -3.80 -13.90 6.03
CA GLY A 206 -2.47 -14.00 5.43
C GLY A 206 -2.45 -14.59 4.02
N ALA A 207 -3.58 -15.11 3.52
CA ALA A 207 -3.68 -15.67 2.18
C ALA A 207 -3.37 -14.63 1.11
N GLU A 208 -2.58 -15.04 0.12
CA GLU A 208 -2.11 -14.21 -0.99
C GLU A 208 -2.98 -14.42 -2.25
N MET A 209 -3.05 -13.42 -3.13
CA MET A 209 -3.93 -13.45 -4.30
C MET A 209 -3.70 -14.68 -5.18
N ILE A 210 -2.44 -15.06 -5.42
CA ILE A 210 -2.11 -16.22 -6.25
C ILE A 210 -2.66 -17.53 -5.68
N GLU A 211 -2.69 -17.67 -4.36
CA GLU A 211 -3.22 -18.87 -3.68
C GLU A 211 -4.73 -18.96 -3.86
N LEU A 212 -5.42 -17.83 -3.66
CA LEU A 212 -6.87 -17.73 -3.80
C LEU A 212 -7.32 -17.97 -5.25
N TYR A 213 -6.69 -17.31 -6.22
CA TYR A 213 -7.06 -17.49 -7.63
C TYR A 213 -6.83 -18.92 -8.10
N THR A 214 -5.66 -19.51 -7.78
CA THR A 214 -5.36 -20.90 -8.12
C THR A 214 -6.41 -21.87 -7.55
N ALA A 215 -6.77 -21.70 -6.27
CA ALA A 215 -7.71 -22.61 -5.62
C ALA A 215 -9.17 -22.44 -6.10
N LEU A 216 -9.56 -21.22 -6.50
CA LEU A 216 -10.90 -20.92 -6.99
C LEU A 216 -11.08 -21.29 -8.47
N ASP A 217 -10.04 -21.18 -9.30
CA ASP A 217 -10.08 -21.56 -10.71
C ASP A 217 -10.40 -23.05 -10.89
N ALA A 218 -9.84 -23.91 -10.02
CA ALA A 218 -10.18 -25.33 -9.94
C ALA A 218 -11.67 -25.62 -9.66
N ARG A 219 -12.44 -24.60 -9.30
CA ARG A 219 -13.88 -24.66 -9.02
C ARG A 219 -14.70 -23.79 -9.98
N ASN A 220 -14.10 -23.30 -11.08
CA ASN A 220 -14.69 -22.33 -12.00
C ASN A 220 -15.18 -21.05 -11.29
N GLN A 221 -14.45 -20.62 -10.27
CA GLN A 221 -14.77 -19.43 -9.48
C GLN A 221 -13.60 -18.44 -9.49
N THR A 222 -13.86 -17.21 -9.10
CA THR A 222 -12.87 -16.18 -8.80
C THR A 222 -13.39 -15.27 -7.68
N ILE A 223 -12.55 -14.34 -7.23
CA ILE A 223 -12.90 -13.26 -6.30
C ILE A 223 -12.52 -11.91 -6.93
N VAL A 224 -13.09 -10.83 -6.39
CA VAL A 224 -12.57 -9.49 -6.63
C VAL A 224 -11.28 -9.32 -5.82
N GLY A 225 -10.15 -9.63 -6.43
CA GLY A 225 -8.82 -9.54 -5.81
C GLY A 225 -7.87 -8.58 -6.53
N GLY A 226 -6.68 -8.41 -5.95
CA GLY A 226 -5.62 -7.53 -6.46
C GLY A 226 -4.84 -8.11 -7.64
N GLY A 227 -4.06 -7.26 -8.31
CA GLY A 227 -3.21 -7.63 -9.45
C GLY A 227 -1.85 -8.25 -9.08
N GLY A 228 -1.29 -7.92 -7.91
CA GLY A 228 -0.02 -8.50 -7.45
C GLY A 228 -0.19 -9.86 -6.78
N LYS A 229 0.73 -10.80 -7.06
CA LYS A 229 0.68 -12.20 -6.57
C LYS A 229 0.69 -12.31 -5.05
N THR A 230 1.61 -11.61 -4.41
CA THR A 230 1.88 -11.65 -2.97
C THR A 230 1.03 -10.65 -2.17
N VAL A 231 0.16 -9.90 -2.84
CA VAL A 231 -0.81 -9.04 -2.13
C VAL A 231 -1.69 -9.95 -1.29
N SER A 232 -1.75 -9.68 0.02
CA SER A 232 -2.52 -10.50 0.96
C SER A 232 -3.86 -9.86 1.30
N LEU A 233 -4.85 -10.69 1.67
CA LEU A 233 -6.22 -10.26 1.95
C LEU A 233 -6.30 -9.13 2.97
N GLY A 234 -5.51 -9.19 4.05
CA GLY A 234 -5.60 -8.27 5.19
C GLY A 234 -5.54 -6.78 4.80
N GLY A 235 -4.37 -6.30 4.40
CA GLY A 235 -4.16 -4.87 4.05
C GLY A 235 -4.97 -4.44 2.82
N TYR A 236 -5.14 -5.34 1.84
CA TYR A 236 -5.88 -5.07 0.62
C TYR A 236 -7.36 -4.75 0.90
N ILE A 237 -8.06 -5.61 1.63
CA ILE A 237 -9.48 -5.43 1.96
C ILE A 237 -9.70 -4.27 2.92
N THR A 238 -8.82 -4.11 3.90
CA THR A 238 -8.98 -3.04 4.89
C THR A 238 -8.84 -1.65 4.29
N GLY A 239 -8.13 -1.49 3.16
CA GLY A 239 -8.07 -0.22 2.43
C GLY A 239 -9.14 -0.04 1.34
N GLY A 240 -9.78 -1.11 0.89
CA GLY A 240 -10.82 -1.08 -0.14
C GLY A 240 -10.64 -2.17 -1.19
N GLY A 241 -9.49 -2.17 -1.87
CA GLY A 241 -9.12 -3.16 -2.87
C GLY A 241 -9.84 -3.00 -4.20
N HIS A 242 -9.17 -2.36 -5.17
CA HIS A 242 -9.62 -2.33 -6.56
C HIS A 242 -9.15 -3.57 -7.32
N SER A 243 -9.82 -3.89 -8.43
CA SER A 243 -9.60 -5.07 -9.24
C SER A 243 -10.02 -4.80 -10.68
N LEU A 244 -9.51 -5.58 -11.62
CA LEU A 244 -10.08 -5.64 -12.97
C LEU A 244 -11.59 -5.94 -12.93
N LEU A 245 -12.02 -6.78 -11.98
CA LEU A 245 -13.41 -7.20 -11.82
C LEU A 245 -14.30 -6.19 -11.08
N SER A 246 -13.72 -5.09 -10.56
CA SER A 246 -14.45 -4.09 -9.78
C SER A 246 -15.57 -3.42 -10.58
N ALA A 247 -15.36 -3.15 -11.86
CA ALA A 247 -16.35 -2.51 -12.74
C ALA A 247 -17.67 -3.28 -12.82
N ARG A 248 -17.63 -4.61 -12.61
CA ARG A 248 -18.80 -5.49 -12.61
C ARG A 248 -19.31 -5.81 -11.20
N HIS A 249 -18.41 -6.08 -10.26
CA HIS A 249 -18.79 -6.67 -8.97
C HIS A 249 -18.67 -5.73 -7.76
N GLY A 250 -18.05 -4.55 -7.91
CA GLY A 250 -17.69 -3.67 -6.80
C GLY A 250 -16.29 -3.95 -6.26
N LEU A 251 -15.82 -3.17 -5.27
CA LEU A 251 -14.49 -3.34 -4.68
C LEU A 251 -14.41 -4.61 -3.83
N ALA A 252 -13.19 -5.05 -3.48
CA ALA A 252 -12.96 -6.22 -2.65
C ALA A 252 -13.63 -6.07 -1.26
N ALA A 253 -13.55 -4.89 -0.66
CA ALA A 253 -14.22 -4.55 0.59
C ALA A 253 -15.76 -4.62 0.51
N ASP A 254 -16.33 -4.52 -0.69
CA ASP A 254 -17.78 -4.71 -0.91
C ASP A 254 -18.17 -6.20 -0.93
N GLN A 255 -17.21 -7.11 -1.18
CA GLN A 255 -17.45 -8.56 -1.28
C GLN A 255 -17.43 -9.29 0.06
N VAL A 256 -16.97 -8.64 1.14
CA VAL A 256 -16.81 -9.27 2.45
C VAL A 256 -18.17 -9.53 3.11
N LEU A 257 -18.39 -10.78 3.52
CA LEU A 257 -19.59 -11.24 4.21
C LEU A 257 -19.42 -11.30 5.71
N GLU A 258 -18.22 -11.67 6.17
CA GLU A 258 -17.87 -11.83 7.58
C GLU A 258 -16.35 -11.75 7.76
N VAL A 259 -15.90 -11.28 8.93
CA VAL A 259 -14.50 -11.35 9.33
C VAL A 259 -14.37 -11.91 10.75
N GLU A 260 -13.28 -12.62 10.99
CA GLU A 260 -12.73 -12.88 12.32
C GLU A 260 -11.54 -11.95 12.54
N LEU A 261 -11.48 -11.33 13.72
CA LEU A 261 -10.36 -10.47 14.06
C LEU A 261 -10.06 -10.48 15.57
N VAL A 262 -8.82 -10.13 15.91
CA VAL A 262 -8.41 -9.82 17.27
C VAL A 262 -8.52 -8.32 17.51
N THR A 263 -9.34 -7.93 18.47
CA THR A 263 -9.50 -6.51 18.84
C THR A 263 -8.25 -5.99 19.57
N PRO A 264 -8.07 -4.67 19.67
CA PRO A 264 -7.03 -4.05 20.51
C PRO A 264 -7.11 -4.46 21.99
N LYS A 265 -8.28 -4.94 22.43
CA LYS A 265 -8.48 -5.50 23.77
C LYS A 265 -8.03 -6.96 23.91
N GLY A 266 -7.58 -7.59 22.83
CA GLY A 266 -7.18 -8.99 22.78
C GLY A 266 -8.35 -9.95 22.63
N ASP A 267 -9.57 -9.48 22.35
CA ASP A 267 -10.72 -10.36 22.15
C ASP A 267 -10.75 -10.89 20.72
N ILE A 268 -10.92 -12.20 20.54
CA ILE A 268 -11.18 -12.80 19.23
C ILE A 268 -12.68 -12.68 18.96
N VAL A 269 -13.06 -11.90 17.95
CA VAL A 269 -14.45 -11.59 17.64
C VAL A 269 -14.79 -11.84 16.19
N THR A 270 -16.04 -12.21 15.95
CA THR A 270 -16.64 -12.20 14.61
C THR A 270 -17.31 -10.85 14.37
N ALA A 271 -17.10 -10.25 13.19
CA ALA A 271 -17.81 -9.06 12.75
C ALA A 271 -18.48 -9.29 11.38
N ASN A 272 -19.78 -9.03 11.32
CA ASN A 272 -20.62 -9.11 10.13
C ASN A 272 -21.79 -8.11 10.28
N GLU A 273 -22.81 -8.20 9.44
CA GLU A 273 -23.95 -7.26 9.49
C GLU A 273 -24.86 -7.43 10.72
N CYS A 274 -24.81 -8.57 11.42
CA CYS A 274 -25.63 -8.88 12.60
C CYS A 274 -24.83 -8.89 13.91
N THR A 275 -23.50 -9.03 13.84
CA THR A 275 -22.58 -9.12 14.98
C THR A 275 -21.48 -8.09 14.83
N ASN A 276 -21.28 -7.21 15.81
CA ASN A 276 -20.28 -6.13 15.75
C ASN A 276 -20.36 -5.28 14.45
N PRO A 277 -21.54 -4.77 14.05
CA PRO A 277 -21.74 -4.16 12.72
C PRO A 277 -20.91 -2.89 12.49
N ASP A 278 -20.63 -2.10 13.52
CA ASP A 278 -19.75 -0.93 13.40
C ASP A 278 -18.30 -1.32 13.10
N LEU A 279 -17.80 -2.38 13.75
CA LEU A 279 -16.47 -2.91 13.49
C LEU A 279 -16.40 -3.53 12.10
N PHE A 280 -17.44 -4.26 11.69
CA PHE A 280 -17.57 -4.80 10.34
C PHE A 280 -17.59 -3.71 9.27
N TRP A 281 -18.25 -2.59 9.53
CA TRP A 281 -18.22 -1.41 8.67
C TRP A 281 -16.82 -0.81 8.60
N ALA A 282 -16.14 -0.62 9.74
CA ALA A 282 -14.85 0.05 9.83
C ALA A 282 -13.71 -0.73 9.15
N VAL A 283 -13.65 -2.06 9.32
CA VAL A 283 -12.57 -2.88 8.73
C VAL A 283 -12.68 -3.06 7.21
N ARG A 284 -13.77 -2.61 6.59
CA ARG A 284 -13.99 -2.66 5.14
C ARG A 284 -13.78 -1.28 4.51
N GLY A 285 -12.51 -0.86 4.39
CA GLY A 285 -12.10 0.43 3.82
C GLY A 285 -11.61 1.49 4.82
N GLY A 286 -11.63 1.22 6.13
CA GLY A 286 -11.15 2.14 7.16
C GLY A 286 -9.63 2.14 7.39
N GLY A 287 -8.89 1.26 6.70
CA GLY A 287 -7.45 1.06 6.85
C GLY A 287 -7.08 -0.07 7.81
N GLY A 288 -5.98 -0.76 7.48
CA GLY A 288 -5.39 -1.82 8.31
C GLY A 288 -4.78 -1.30 9.60
N SER A 289 -4.36 -2.21 10.48
CA SER A 289 -3.60 -1.89 11.71
C SER A 289 -4.24 -0.81 12.59
N THR A 290 -5.58 -0.74 12.61
CA THR A 290 -6.33 0.36 13.24
C THR A 290 -7.43 -0.12 14.17
N PHE A 291 -8.35 -0.96 13.68
CA PHE A 291 -9.55 -1.38 14.45
C PHE A 291 -9.41 -2.76 15.08
N GLY A 292 -8.44 -3.53 14.62
CA GLY A 292 -8.13 -4.91 15.03
C GLY A 292 -7.26 -5.59 13.97
N ILE A 293 -6.80 -6.80 14.28
CA ILE A 293 -5.97 -7.62 13.39
C ILE A 293 -6.84 -8.72 12.82
N LEU A 294 -7.09 -8.68 11.51
CA LEU A 294 -7.89 -9.71 10.83
C LEU A 294 -7.15 -11.05 10.89
N THR A 295 -7.88 -12.12 11.17
CA THR A 295 -7.35 -13.49 11.21
C THR A 295 -7.97 -14.37 10.13
N SER A 296 -9.24 -14.16 9.80
CA SER A 296 -9.93 -14.82 8.70
C SER A 296 -11.03 -13.93 8.11
N LEU A 297 -11.35 -14.15 6.83
CA LEU A 297 -12.41 -13.44 6.12
C LEU A 297 -13.23 -14.43 5.30
N THR A 298 -14.53 -14.16 5.18
CA THR A 298 -15.40 -14.81 4.20
C THR A 298 -15.80 -13.81 3.12
N LEU A 299 -15.51 -14.15 1.86
CA LEU A 299 -15.71 -13.33 0.67
C LEU A 299 -16.72 -14.00 -0.26
N LYS A 300 -17.57 -13.21 -0.91
CA LYS A 300 -18.32 -13.69 -2.08
C LYS A 300 -17.34 -14.13 -3.17
N THR A 301 -17.64 -15.25 -3.81
CA THR A 301 -17.00 -15.66 -5.06
C THR A 301 -17.95 -15.43 -6.23
N HIS A 302 -17.41 -15.35 -7.43
CA HIS A 302 -18.16 -15.20 -8.67
C HIS A 302 -17.72 -16.30 -9.64
N PRO A 303 -18.58 -16.77 -10.55
CA PRO A 303 -18.16 -17.58 -11.68
C PRO A 303 -16.97 -16.92 -12.40
N THR A 304 -15.93 -17.70 -12.69
CA THR A 304 -14.77 -17.17 -13.43
C THR A 304 -15.21 -16.78 -14.85
N PRO A 305 -15.05 -15.51 -15.26
CA PRO A 305 -15.44 -15.09 -16.60
C PRO A 305 -14.38 -15.44 -17.65
N SER A 306 -14.78 -15.59 -18.91
CA SER A 306 -13.83 -15.46 -20.02
C SER A 306 -13.44 -13.98 -20.17
N ILE A 307 -12.17 -13.71 -20.51
CA ILE A 307 -11.65 -12.35 -20.65
C ILE A 307 -11.23 -12.10 -22.09
N SER A 308 -11.79 -11.06 -22.71
CA SER A 308 -11.28 -10.49 -23.96
C SER A 308 -10.50 -9.22 -23.65
N THR A 309 -9.26 -9.15 -24.12
CA THR A 309 -8.34 -8.03 -23.89
C THR A 309 -7.97 -7.34 -25.19
N ARG A 310 -7.80 -6.02 -25.11
CA ARG A 310 -7.08 -5.22 -26.09
C ARG A 310 -5.96 -4.49 -25.38
N THR A 311 -4.73 -4.85 -25.73
CA THR A 311 -3.56 -4.04 -25.42
C THR A 311 -3.43 -2.99 -26.52
N VAL A 312 -3.68 -1.73 -26.18
CA VAL A 312 -3.68 -0.60 -27.11
C VAL A 312 -2.52 0.32 -26.76
N MET A 313 -1.68 0.60 -27.75
CA MET A 313 -0.61 1.59 -27.66
C MET A 313 -0.96 2.77 -28.53
N VAL A 314 -0.98 3.97 -27.95
CA VAL A 314 -1.18 5.23 -28.67
C VAL A 314 0.06 6.08 -28.43
N THR A 315 0.94 6.18 -29.42
CA THR A 315 2.27 6.78 -29.25
C THR A 315 2.58 7.85 -30.30
N THR A 316 3.47 8.77 -29.96
CA THR A 316 3.98 9.83 -30.84
C THR A 316 5.43 10.16 -30.44
N ASP A 317 6.12 10.94 -31.26
CA ASP A 317 7.37 11.60 -30.86
C ASP A 317 7.18 12.36 -29.52
N ASN A 318 8.15 12.22 -28.60
CA ASN A 318 8.03 12.74 -27.23
C ASN A 318 8.01 14.29 -27.15
N THR A 319 8.31 14.99 -28.25
CA THR A 319 8.24 16.45 -28.34
C THR A 319 6.88 16.95 -28.89
N ASN A 320 5.98 16.04 -29.29
CA ASN A 320 4.68 16.42 -29.86
C ASN A 320 3.84 17.22 -28.84
N PRO A 321 3.48 18.49 -29.14
CA PRO A 321 2.77 19.35 -28.20
C PRO A 321 1.39 18.83 -27.82
N SER A 322 0.77 18.04 -28.69
CA SER A 322 -0.59 17.49 -28.57
C SER A 322 -0.66 16.20 -27.73
N THR A 323 0.47 15.71 -27.20
CA THR A 323 0.54 14.47 -26.39
C THR A 323 -0.52 14.46 -25.28
N PHE A 324 -0.60 15.53 -24.51
CA PHE A 324 -1.51 15.59 -23.36
C PHE A 324 -2.95 15.89 -23.74
N ASP A 325 -3.18 16.54 -24.88
CA ASP A 325 -4.53 16.71 -25.43
C ASP A 325 -5.09 15.37 -25.90
N MET A 326 -4.25 14.54 -26.54
CA MET A 326 -4.59 13.16 -26.88
C MET A 326 -4.90 12.35 -25.62
N MET A 327 -4.03 12.39 -24.60
CA MET A 327 -4.27 11.66 -23.34
C MET A 327 -5.57 12.09 -22.67
N ALA A 328 -5.84 13.40 -22.60
CA ALA A 328 -7.07 13.94 -22.04
C ALA A 328 -8.29 13.45 -22.82
N TYR A 329 -8.22 13.43 -24.15
CA TYR A 329 -9.30 12.91 -24.99
C TYR A 329 -9.53 11.41 -24.74
N VAL A 330 -8.50 10.57 -24.74
CA VAL A 330 -8.63 9.13 -24.46
C VAL A 330 -9.30 8.91 -23.09
N LEU A 331 -8.80 9.57 -22.05
CA LEU A 331 -9.35 9.42 -20.70
C LEU A 331 -10.77 9.99 -20.56
N SER A 332 -11.16 10.96 -21.37
CA SER A 332 -12.55 11.45 -21.39
C SER A 332 -13.56 10.40 -21.86
N GLN A 333 -13.12 9.37 -22.58
CA GLN A 333 -13.98 8.27 -23.03
C GLN A 333 -14.18 7.20 -21.96
N PHE A 334 -13.31 7.14 -20.95
CA PHE A 334 -13.34 6.11 -19.92
C PHE A 334 -14.67 6.00 -19.17
N PRO A 335 -15.37 7.10 -18.83
CA PRO A 335 -16.68 6.99 -18.19
C PRO A 335 -17.71 6.23 -19.03
N SER A 336 -17.76 6.48 -20.34
CA SER A 336 -18.68 5.79 -21.26
C SER A 336 -18.30 4.31 -21.46
N LEU A 337 -17.00 4.07 -21.64
CA LEU A 337 -16.46 2.72 -21.78
C LEU A 337 -16.68 1.89 -20.51
N GLY A 338 -16.45 2.48 -19.34
CA GLY A 338 -16.70 1.86 -18.04
C GLY A 338 -18.17 1.55 -17.79
N ASP A 339 -19.10 2.41 -18.23
CA ASP A 339 -20.54 2.12 -18.18
C ASP A 339 -20.94 0.92 -19.05
N SER A 340 -20.19 0.70 -20.13
CA SER A 340 -20.35 -0.45 -21.02
C SER A 340 -19.71 -1.72 -20.47
N GLY A 341 -19.12 -1.67 -19.26
CA GLY A 341 -18.50 -2.81 -18.59
C GLY A 341 -17.00 -2.96 -18.85
N LEU A 342 -16.37 -2.04 -19.59
CA LEU A 342 -14.93 -2.06 -19.82
C LEU A 342 -14.18 -1.74 -18.53
N SER A 343 -13.14 -2.50 -18.23
CA SER A 343 -12.20 -2.21 -17.15
C SER A 343 -10.77 -2.44 -17.61
N GLY A 344 -9.81 -1.85 -16.92
CA GLY A 344 -8.43 -1.97 -17.37
C GLY A 344 -7.41 -1.17 -16.58
N TYR A 345 -6.16 -1.41 -16.96
CA TYR A 345 -4.99 -0.73 -16.43
C TYR A 345 -4.37 0.10 -17.56
N SER A 346 -4.03 1.35 -17.28
CA SER A 346 -3.54 2.28 -18.29
C SER A 346 -2.34 3.04 -17.76
N PHE A 347 -1.32 3.14 -18.59
CA PHE A 347 -0.03 3.72 -18.29
C PHE A 347 0.20 4.91 -19.22
N LEU A 348 0.67 6.01 -18.66
CA LEU A 348 0.93 7.26 -19.36
C LEU A 348 2.40 7.59 -19.26
N PHE A 349 3.02 7.92 -20.39
CA PHE A 349 4.44 8.21 -20.48
C PHE A 349 4.65 9.56 -21.17
N SER A 350 5.43 10.44 -20.55
CA SER A 350 5.89 11.65 -21.24
C SER A 350 7.15 11.40 -22.08
N SER A 351 7.89 10.33 -21.79
CA SER A 351 9.03 9.87 -22.59
C SER A 351 9.42 8.45 -22.19
N PHE A 352 9.56 7.54 -23.15
CA PHE A 352 10.08 6.19 -22.95
C PHE A 352 10.79 5.69 -24.23
N PRO A 353 11.76 4.76 -24.14
CA PRO A 353 12.41 4.19 -25.32
C PRO A 353 11.39 3.54 -26.26
N ASN A 354 11.44 3.85 -27.55
CA ASN A 354 10.51 3.26 -28.52
C ASN A 354 10.71 1.74 -28.64
N PRO A 355 9.71 0.92 -28.26
CA PRO A 355 9.83 -0.53 -28.24
C PRO A 355 9.84 -1.15 -29.64
N PHE A 356 9.56 -0.37 -30.69
CA PHE A 356 9.62 -0.81 -32.08
C PHE A 356 10.92 -0.39 -32.78
N ASP A 357 11.80 0.33 -32.08
CA ASP A 357 13.11 0.73 -32.56
C ASP A 357 14.17 -0.17 -31.91
N ASN A 358 14.70 -1.10 -32.71
CA ASN A 358 15.71 -2.07 -32.28
C ASN A 358 17.14 -1.51 -32.28
N SER A 359 17.32 -0.20 -32.45
CA SER A 359 18.63 0.43 -32.37
C SER A 359 19.18 0.43 -30.94
N SER A 360 20.49 0.62 -30.79
CA SER A 360 21.13 0.72 -29.47
C SER A 360 20.74 1.99 -28.70
N THR A 361 20.16 2.98 -29.37
CA THR A 361 19.67 4.24 -28.79
C THR A 361 18.31 4.59 -29.39
N PRO A 362 17.24 3.90 -28.96
CA PRO A 362 15.90 4.09 -29.52
C PRO A 362 15.45 5.54 -29.40
N VAL A 363 14.84 6.09 -30.46
CA VAL A 363 14.23 7.43 -30.39
C VAL A 363 13.11 7.41 -29.35
N PRO A 364 13.08 8.34 -28.38
CA PRO A 364 12.07 8.32 -27.34
C PRO A 364 10.70 8.73 -27.87
N VAL A 365 9.67 8.05 -27.39
CA VAL A 365 8.26 8.32 -27.70
C VAL A 365 7.50 8.68 -26.42
N SER A 366 6.37 9.35 -26.56
CA SER A 366 5.39 9.60 -25.50
C SER A 366 4.06 8.96 -25.87
N GLY A 367 3.18 8.77 -24.90
CA GLY A 367 1.85 8.24 -25.17
C GLY A 367 1.27 7.37 -24.07
N MET A 368 0.33 6.51 -24.45
CA MET A 368 -0.41 5.65 -23.54
C MET A 368 -0.30 4.17 -23.94
N PHE A 369 -0.26 3.32 -22.92
CA PHE A 369 -0.46 1.88 -23.03
C PHE A 369 -1.70 1.51 -22.22
N LEU A 370 -2.66 0.87 -22.85
CA LEU A 370 -3.96 0.57 -22.27
C LEU A 370 -4.17 -0.94 -22.34
N ILE A 371 -4.34 -1.60 -21.20
CA ILE A 371 -4.80 -2.98 -21.13
C ILE A 371 -6.28 -2.91 -20.80
N LEU A 372 -7.14 -3.04 -21.81
CA LEU A 372 -8.58 -2.90 -21.69
C LEU A 372 -9.26 -4.25 -21.85
N THR A 373 -10.21 -4.55 -20.96
CA THR A 373 -10.82 -5.88 -20.87
C THR A 373 -12.34 -5.81 -20.81
N LEU A 374 -12.99 -6.80 -21.43
CA LEU A 374 -14.39 -7.13 -21.22
C LEU A 374 -14.52 -8.56 -20.71
N GLN A 375 -15.50 -8.78 -19.84
CA GLN A 375 -15.80 -10.09 -19.26
C GLN A 375 -17.04 -10.70 -19.93
N ASP A 376 -17.01 -12.00 -20.26
CA ASP A 376 -18.12 -12.78 -20.85
C ASP A 376 -18.74 -12.15 -22.11
N GLN A 377 -17.93 -11.50 -22.95
CA GLN A 377 -18.38 -10.87 -24.20
C GLN A 377 -17.55 -11.39 -25.38
N PRO A 378 -18.14 -11.41 -26.59
CA PRO A 378 -17.38 -11.68 -27.80
C PRO A 378 -16.21 -10.69 -27.97
N PRO A 379 -15.06 -11.15 -28.48
CA PRO A 379 -13.90 -10.29 -28.74
C PRO A 379 -14.22 -9.12 -29.67
N THR A 380 -15.20 -9.23 -30.58
CA THR A 380 -15.58 -8.14 -31.49
C THR A 380 -16.29 -6.98 -30.78
N THR A 381 -16.81 -7.19 -29.57
CA THR A 381 -17.53 -6.17 -28.81
C THR A 381 -16.59 -5.04 -28.37
N ILE A 382 -15.39 -5.36 -27.89
CA ILE A 382 -14.41 -4.34 -27.49
C ILE A 382 -13.96 -3.50 -28.69
N ASP A 383 -13.81 -4.11 -29.87
CA ASP A 383 -13.46 -3.40 -31.10
C ASP A 383 -14.55 -2.39 -31.49
N THR A 384 -15.81 -2.80 -31.35
CA THR A 384 -16.97 -1.91 -31.60
C THR A 384 -16.99 -0.72 -30.64
N LEU A 385 -16.67 -0.95 -29.36
CA LEU A 385 -16.60 0.13 -28.36
C LEU A 385 -15.43 1.09 -28.60
N LEU A 386 -14.29 0.60 -29.09
CA LEU A 386 -13.08 1.40 -29.32
C LEU A 386 -13.04 2.07 -30.70
N ALA A 387 -13.84 1.62 -31.67
CA ALA A 387 -13.86 2.18 -33.03
C ALA A 387 -14.08 3.71 -33.08
N PRO A 388 -15.02 4.31 -32.31
CA PRO A 388 -15.17 5.77 -32.29
C PRO A 388 -13.95 6.50 -31.74
N LEU A 389 -13.29 5.92 -30.72
CA LEU A 389 -12.04 6.46 -30.17
C LEU A 389 -10.95 6.48 -31.24
N PHE A 390 -10.71 5.35 -31.91
CA PHE A 390 -9.67 5.26 -32.94
C PHE A 390 -9.93 6.13 -34.16
N THR A 391 -11.20 6.23 -34.58
CA THR A 391 -11.60 7.13 -35.67
C THR A 391 -11.20 8.56 -35.33
N HIS A 392 -11.51 9.03 -34.12
CA HIS A 392 -11.15 10.38 -33.69
C HIS A 392 -9.63 10.58 -33.57
N LEU A 393 -8.91 9.60 -33.01
CA LEU A 393 -7.44 9.68 -32.90
C LEU A 393 -6.79 9.86 -34.27
N ASN A 394 -7.22 9.08 -35.26
CA ASN A 394 -6.68 9.14 -36.62
C ASN A 394 -7.02 10.46 -37.34
N THR A 395 -8.19 11.05 -37.09
CA THR A 395 -8.61 12.30 -37.76
C THR A 395 -8.08 13.56 -37.09
N THR A 396 -7.96 13.55 -35.76
CA THR A 396 -7.68 14.77 -34.96
C THR A 396 -6.21 14.86 -34.57
N PHE A 397 -5.53 13.73 -34.42
CA PHE A 397 -4.15 13.66 -33.92
C PHE A 397 -3.21 12.91 -34.89
N PRO A 398 -3.02 13.35 -36.14
CA PRO A 398 -1.87 12.89 -36.94
C PRO A 398 -0.58 13.57 -36.40
N PRO A 399 0.57 12.87 -36.23
CA PRO A 399 0.88 11.48 -36.59
C PRO A 399 1.01 10.53 -35.37
N PHE A 400 -0.08 10.23 -34.66
CA PHE A 400 -0.04 9.23 -33.59
C PHE A 400 -0.13 7.81 -34.17
N ALA A 401 0.79 6.94 -33.76
CA ALA A 401 0.73 5.52 -34.07
C ALA A 401 -0.22 4.82 -33.08
N VAL A 402 -1.18 4.06 -33.62
CA VAL A 402 -2.09 3.24 -32.83
C VAL A 402 -1.84 1.77 -33.15
N ILE A 403 -1.42 1.01 -32.15
CA ILE A 403 -1.21 -0.43 -32.25
C ILE A 403 -2.17 -1.12 -31.29
N THR A 404 -2.81 -2.18 -31.75
CA THR A 404 -3.76 -2.95 -30.95
C THR A 404 -3.42 -4.43 -31.04
N ILE A 405 -3.29 -5.08 -29.89
CA ILE A 405 -3.00 -6.50 -29.76
C ILE A 405 -4.21 -7.16 -29.08
N PRO A 406 -4.93 -8.07 -29.77
CA PRO A 406 -6.03 -8.80 -29.20
C PRO A 406 -5.54 -10.05 -28.44
N GLU A 407 -6.12 -10.29 -27.27
CA GLU A 407 -5.89 -11.50 -26.48
C GLU A 407 -7.23 -12.03 -25.94
N GLU A 408 -7.31 -13.34 -25.77
CA GLU A 408 -8.49 -14.03 -25.25
C GLU A 408 -8.07 -15.08 -24.25
N HIS A 409 -8.74 -15.11 -23.10
CA HIS A 409 -8.48 -16.07 -22.04
C HIS A 409 -9.80 -16.75 -21.63
N PRO A 410 -9.77 -18.08 -21.43
CA PRO A 410 -10.98 -18.84 -21.09
C PRO A 410 -11.46 -18.61 -19.65
N SER A 411 -10.61 -18.13 -18.76
CA SER A 411 -10.93 -17.83 -17.36
C SER A 411 -10.19 -16.59 -16.88
N PHE A 412 -10.63 -16.02 -15.75
CA PHE A 412 -9.92 -14.92 -15.11
C PHE A 412 -8.52 -15.33 -14.63
N SER A 413 -8.34 -16.56 -14.13
CA SER A 413 -7.02 -17.05 -13.70
C SER A 413 -6.05 -17.14 -14.88
N ALA A 414 -6.53 -17.62 -16.03
CA ALA A 414 -5.73 -17.69 -17.26
C ALA A 414 -5.30 -16.30 -17.75
N TRP A 415 -6.14 -15.27 -17.61
CA TRP A 415 -5.76 -13.88 -17.86
C TRP A 415 -4.76 -13.37 -16.81
N TYR A 416 -5.02 -13.67 -15.53
CA TYR A 416 -4.20 -13.23 -14.42
C TYR A 416 -2.76 -13.75 -14.52
N GLU A 417 -2.56 -15.01 -14.91
CA GLU A 417 -1.22 -15.60 -15.06
C GLU A 417 -0.34 -14.91 -16.11
N SER A 418 -0.93 -14.21 -17.10
CA SER A 418 -0.18 -13.42 -18.08
C SER A 418 -0.16 -11.92 -17.80
N HIS A 419 -0.96 -11.42 -16.85
CA HIS A 419 -1.16 -9.98 -16.61
C HIS A 419 -0.97 -9.52 -15.15
N TYR A 420 -0.56 -10.41 -14.25
CA TYR A 420 -0.27 -10.04 -12.86
C TYR A 420 0.89 -9.02 -12.80
N ASP A 421 0.95 -8.25 -11.72
CA ASP A 421 1.99 -7.23 -11.55
C ASP A 421 3.39 -7.86 -11.43
N THR A 422 4.26 -7.54 -12.38
CA THR A 422 5.67 -7.96 -12.43
C THR A 422 6.64 -6.81 -12.14
N SER A 423 6.15 -5.72 -11.54
CA SER A 423 6.99 -4.59 -11.15
C SER A 423 8.06 -5.00 -10.12
N ALA A 424 9.11 -4.20 -10.00
CA ALA A 424 10.19 -4.48 -9.07
C ALA A 424 9.90 -3.90 -7.67
N ALA A 425 10.17 -4.73 -6.65
CA ALA A 425 10.32 -4.30 -5.26
C ALA A 425 11.76 -3.81 -4.99
N GLY A 426 12.09 -3.63 -3.70
CA GLY A 426 13.46 -3.40 -3.25
C GLY A 426 14.01 -2.02 -3.60
N ALA A 427 13.13 -1.02 -3.74
CA ALA A 427 13.47 0.34 -4.12
C ALA A 427 12.92 1.38 -3.14
N ASN A 428 13.46 2.59 -3.23
CA ASN A 428 12.90 3.76 -2.58
C ASN A 428 11.88 4.42 -3.49
N ILE A 429 10.62 4.45 -3.06
CA ILE A 429 9.50 4.97 -3.85
C ILE A 429 8.44 5.67 -3.00
N LEU A 430 7.87 6.76 -3.53
CA LEU A 430 6.61 7.31 -3.03
C LEU A 430 5.59 7.21 -4.14
N ILE A 431 4.38 6.80 -3.77
CA ILE A 431 3.22 6.79 -4.65
C ILE A 431 2.28 7.93 -4.28
N GLY A 432 1.69 8.55 -5.28
CA GLY A 432 0.60 9.50 -5.13
C GLY A 432 -0.61 9.00 -5.89
N SER A 433 -1.81 9.35 -5.43
CA SER A 433 -3.02 9.06 -6.21
C SER A 433 -4.12 10.07 -6.00
N HIS A 434 -5.06 10.06 -6.95
CA HIS A 434 -6.31 10.80 -6.86
C HIS A 434 -7.41 10.07 -7.67
N LEU A 435 -8.63 10.09 -7.15
CA LEU A 435 -9.80 9.48 -7.79
C LEU A 435 -10.44 10.49 -8.74
N LEU A 436 -10.70 10.10 -9.99
CA LEU A 436 -11.27 10.98 -11.00
C LEU A 436 -12.70 10.55 -11.37
N PRO A 437 -13.73 11.34 -10.99
CA PRO A 437 -15.10 11.15 -11.42
C PRO A 437 -15.28 11.56 -12.89
N ARG A 438 -16.44 11.22 -13.46
CA ARG A 438 -16.80 11.58 -14.84
C ARG A 438 -16.56 13.06 -15.15
N SER A 439 -16.97 13.96 -14.27
CA SER A 439 -16.83 15.41 -14.47
C SER A 439 -15.36 15.85 -14.61
N ALA A 440 -14.45 15.24 -13.84
CA ALA A 440 -13.02 15.55 -13.92
C ALA A 440 -12.40 15.14 -15.28
N LEU A 441 -12.99 14.14 -15.93
CA LEU A 441 -12.51 13.59 -17.20
C LEU A 441 -13.17 14.22 -18.43
N THR A 442 -14.37 14.81 -18.29
CA THR A 442 -15.21 15.19 -19.45
C THR A 442 -15.58 16.66 -19.51
N SER A 443 -15.54 17.40 -18.39
CA SER A 443 -16.07 18.77 -18.36
C SER A 443 -15.19 19.80 -19.09
N ASN A 444 -13.87 19.64 -19.06
CA ASN A 444 -12.93 20.59 -19.67
C ASN A 444 -11.63 19.89 -20.08
N LEU A 445 -11.54 19.48 -21.35
CA LEU A 445 -10.38 18.74 -21.86
C LEU A 445 -9.08 19.52 -21.81
N THR A 446 -9.12 20.85 -21.97
CA THR A 446 -7.92 21.70 -21.86
C THR A 446 -7.37 21.68 -20.44
N ALA A 447 -8.25 21.83 -19.43
CA ALA A 447 -7.84 21.70 -18.03
C ALA A 447 -7.33 20.29 -17.72
N SER A 448 -8.00 19.25 -18.26
CA SER A 448 -7.56 17.86 -18.11
C SER A 448 -6.18 17.62 -18.72
N ALA A 449 -5.90 18.15 -19.91
CA ALA A 449 -4.59 18.06 -20.56
C ALA A 449 -3.50 18.78 -19.76
N SER A 450 -3.78 19.97 -19.22
CA SER A 450 -2.85 20.69 -18.35
C SER A 450 -2.54 19.91 -17.07
N ALA A 451 -3.56 19.35 -16.40
CA ALA A 451 -3.38 18.55 -15.20
C ALA A 451 -2.60 17.25 -15.48
N LEU A 452 -2.87 16.57 -16.61
CA LEU A 452 -2.12 15.38 -17.03
C LEU A 452 -0.65 15.70 -17.31
N ARG A 453 -0.37 16.86 -17.92
CA ARG A 453 1.01 17.33 -18.14
C ARG A 453 1.75 17.51 -16.82
N GLU A 454 1.14 18.16 -15.85
CA GLU A 454 1.73 18.32 -14.50
C GLU A 454 1.88 16.98 -13.76
N PHE A 455 0.95 16.05 -13.97
CA PHE A 455 0.93 14.75 -13.31
C PHE A 455 2.00 13.79 -13.84
N VAL A 456 2.25 13.78 -15.16
CA VAL A 456 3.14 12.82 -15.82
C VAL A 456 4.53 13.42 -16.09
N SER A 457 4.64 14.62 -16.67
CA SER A 457 5.92 15.14 -17.17
C SER A 457 7.03 15.23 -16.12
N PRO A 458 6.80 15.70 -14.88
CA PRO A 458 7.87 15.81 -13.89
C PRO A 458 8.43 14.46 -13.44
N LEU A 459 7.67 13.37 -13.61
CA LEU A 459 8.02 12.03 -13.14
C LEU A 459 8.32 11.05 -14.28
N GLY A 460 8.01 11.44 -15.53
CA GLY A 460 8.14 10.58 -16.71
C GLY A 460 6.97 9.62 -16.92
N PHE A 461 6.16 9.40 -15.88
CA PHE A 461 5.22 8.30 -15.76
C PHE A 461 4.00 8.65 -14.91
N GLY A 462 2.86 8.08 -15.27
CA GLY A 462 1.66 8.01 -14.44
C GLY A 462 0.77 6.86 -14.89
N THR A 463 -0.29 6.61 -14.14
CA THR A 463 -1.31 5.61 -14.44
C THR A 463 -2.70 6.21 -14.32
N ALA A 464 -3.66 5.61 -15.02
CA ALA A 464 -5.08 5.98 -14.98
C ALA A 464 -5.93 4.71 -15.05
N TYR A 465 -6.05 3.99 -13.93
CA TYR A 465 -6.72 2.69 -13.92
C TYR A 465 -8.24 2.83 -14.00
N LEU A 466 -8.87 2.21 -15.01
CA LEU A 466 -10.32 2.07 -15.13
C LEU A 466 -10.78 0.87 -14.30
N VAL A 467 -10.79 1.05 -12.98
CA VAL A 467 -11.02 -0.01 -11.98
C VAL A 467 -12.25 0.28 -11.10
N SER A 468 -13.13 1.13 -11.60
CA SER A 468 -14.42 1.45 -11.00
C SER A 468 -15.50 1.46 -12.09
N GLY A 469 -16.68 2.02 -11.81
CA GLY A 469 -17.81 2.07 -12.72
C GLY A 469 -19.06 1.48 -12.08
N LYS A 470 -20.00 1.01 -12.90
CA LYS A 470 -21.34 0.59 -12.45
C LYS A 470 -21.32 -0.35 -11.24
N GLY A 471 -20.44 -1.35 -11.26
CA GLY A 471 -20.27 -2.32 -10.18
C GLY A 471 -19.87 -1.69 -8.85
N VAL A 472 -19.03 -0.64 -8.86
CA VAL A 472 -18.61 0.10 -7.65
C VAL A 472 -19.61 1.18 -7.24
N HIS A 473 -20.26 1.82 -8.21
CA HIS A 473 -21.20 2.93 -7.98
C HIS A 473 -22.54 2.47 -7.43
N SER A 474 -23.03 1.33 -7.92
CA SER A 474 -24.36 0.80 -7.58
C SER A 474 -24.34 -0.33 -6.54
N VAL A 475 -23.17 -0.64 -5.97
CA VAL A 475 -23.03 -1.73 -5.02
C VAL A 475 -23.84 -1.49 -3.76
N ASN A 476 -24.52 -2.54 -3.30
CA ASN A 476 -25.19 -2.57 -2.00
C ASN A 476 -24.49 -3.61 -1.11
N PRO A 477 -23.43 -3.22 -0.38
CA PRO A 477 -22.68 -4.15 0.46
C PRO A 477 -23.53 -4.59 1.67
N ARG A 478 -23.25 -5.79 2.20
CA ARG A 478 -23.92 -6.28 3.42
C ARG A 478 -23.70 -5.32 4.59
N GLY A 479 -24.72 -5.13 5.41
CA GLY A 479 -24.75 -4.05 6.42
C GLY A 479 -25.04 -2.65 5.87
N GLY A 480 -25.44 -2.52 4.59
CA GLY A 480 -25.92 -1.29 3.95
C GLY A 480 -24.84 -0.33 3.45
N SER A 481 -23.64 -0.34 4.04
CA SER A 481 -22.47 0.42 3.58
C SER A 481 -21.17 -0.16 4.14
N ASN A 482 -20.04 0.39 3.72
CA ASN A 482 -18.72 0.15 4.31
C ASN A 482 -17.93 1.48 4.40
N ALA A 483 -16.69 1.40 4.89
CA ALA A 483 -15.86 2.57 5.21
C ALA A 483 -15.00 3.09 4.06
N VAL A 484 -15.05 2.43 2.88
CA VAL A 484 -14.35 2.88 1.67
C VAL A 484 -14.65 4.35 1.40
N ASN A 485 -13.63 5.11 0.96
CA ASN A 485 -13.79 6.50 0.55
C ASN A 485 -14.99 6.67 -0.39
N PRO A 486 -16.00 7.51 -0.06
CA PRO A 486 -17.17 7.73 -0.91
C PRO A 486 -16.83 8.19 -2.34
N GLY A 487 -15.67 8.79 -2.58
CA GLY A 487 -15.20 9.14 -3.92
C GLY A 487 -15.20 7.98 -4.91
N TRP A 488 -14.91 6.76 -4.44
CA TRP A 488 -14.98 5.54 -5.27
C TRP A 488 -16.36 5.34 -5.91
N ARG A 489 -17.44 5.77 -5.25
CA ARG A 489 -18.82 5.61 -5.74
C ARG A 489 -19.16 6.51 -6.92
N THR A 490 -18.27 7.40 -7.31
CA THR A 490 -18.43 8.31 -8.46
C THR A 490 -17.23 8.30 -9.42
N ALA A 491 -16.06 7.86 -8.94
CA ALA A 491 -14.84 7.75 -9.71
C ALA A 491 -14.94 6.67 -10.79
N TYR A 492 -14.36 6.91 -11.96
CA TYR A 492 -14.07 5.86 -12.95
C TYR A 492 -12.59 5.50 -12.93
N VAL A 493 -11.74 6.52 -12.81
CA VAL A 493 -10.29 6.38 -12.84
C VAL A 493 -9.71 6.50 -11.44
N HIS A 494 -8.84 5.57 -11.10
CA HIS A 494 -7.86 5.71 -10.03
C HIS A 494 -6.51 6.07 -10.66
N ALA A 495 -6.12 7.33 -10.56
CA ALA A 495 -4.88 7.83 -11.15
C ALA A 495 -3.76 7.73 -10.14
N THR A 496 -2.64 7.11 -10.50
CA THR A 496 -1.44 7.03 -9.64
C THR A 496 -0.19 7.50 -10.34
N ASN A 497 0.77 8.02 -9.60
CA ASN A 497 2.11 8.25 -10.09
C ASN A 497 3.13 7.94 -9.00
N LEU A 498 4.38 7.79 -9.42
CA LEU A 498 5.45 7.35 -8.53
C LEU A 498 6.71 8.18 -8.73
N VAL A 499 7.45 8.32 -7.64
CA VAL A 499 8.76 8.98 -7.65
C VAL A 499 9.73 8.17 -6.80
N GLY A 500 10.87 7.83 -7.39
CA GLY A 500 11.95 7.13 -6.69
C GLY A 500 13.14 8.04 -6.37
N TRP A 501 14.02 7.57 -5.48
CA TRP A 501 15.29 8.22 -5.16
C TRP A 501 16.34 7.19 -4.76
N THR A 502 17.61 7.61 -4.71
CA THR A 502 18.70 6.73 -4.29
C THR A 502 18.63 6.46 -2.78
N PRO A 503 18.81 5.20 -2.34
CA PRO A 503 18.86 4.87 -0.91
C PRO A 503 19.87 5.70 -0.11
N GLY A 504 19.51 6.07 1.12
CA GLY A 504 20.33 6.91 2.01
C GLY A 504 20.42 8.40 1.62
N ASN A 505 19.81 8.83 0.52
CA ASN A 505 19.86 10.22 0.07
C ASN A 505 18.66 11.05 0.60
N ALA A 506 18.85 11.70 1.75
CA ALA A 506 17.82 12.53 2.38
C ALA A 506 17.41 13.74 1.54
N ILE A 507 18.32 14.33 0.76
CA ILE A 507 18.01 15.49 -0.11
C ILE A 507 17.05 15.05 -1.22
N GLN A 508 17.40 13.97 -1.94
CA GLN A 508 16.54 13.45 -3.00
C GLN A 508 15.18 12.97 -2.48
N LYS A 509 15.12 12.46 -1.24
CA LYS A 509 13.84 12.12 -0.58
C LYS A 509 12.95 13.35 -0.43
N GLU A 510 13.48 14.49 0.04
CA GLU A 510 12.70 15.71 0.17
C GLU A 510 12.31 16.31 -1.20
N GLU A 511 13.20 16.23 -2.19
CA GLU A 511 12.88 16.59 -3.59
C GLU A 511 11.78 15.70 -4.17
N ALA A 512 11.82 14.39 -3.92
CA ALA A 512 10.80 13.43 -4.34
C ALA A 512 9.44 13.78 -3.73
N LYS A 513 9.38 14.08 -2.43
CA LYS A 513 8.15 14.55 -1.75
C LYS A 513 7.60 15.81 -2.40
N ALA A 514 8.44 16.81 -2.65
CA ALA A 514 8.02 18.06 -3.27
C ALA A 514 7.49 17.85 -4.70
N ARG A 515 8.20 17.05 -5.51
CA ARG A 515 7.78 16.69 -6.88
C ARG A 515 6.46 15.94 -6.89
N LEU A 516 6.28 14.96 -6.00
CA LEU A 516 5.04 14.21 -5.89
C LEU A 516 3.87 15.11 -5.53
N ASN A 517 4.03 15.94 -4.49
CA ASN A 517 3.00 16.88 -4.05
C ASN A 517 2.56 17.82 -5.19
N LYS A 518 3.53 18.36 -5.93
CA LYS A 518 3.27 19.22 -7.08
C LYS A 518 2.52 18.47 -8.18
N SER A 519 2.98 17.27 -8.55
CA SER A 519 2.37 16.48 -9.63
C SER A 519 0.89 16.13 -9.39
N LEU A 520 0.46 16.05 -8.13
CA LEU A 520 -0.93 15.74 -7.76
C LEU A 520 -1.85 16.97 -7.76
N GLN A 521 -1.32 18.19 -7.87
CA GLN A 521 -2.10 19.42 -7.72
C GLN A 521 -3.19 19.53 -8.78
N GLY A 522 -2.85 19.44 -10.07
CA GLY A 522 -3.83 19.49 -11.16
C GLY A 522 -4.93 18.43 -11.02
N MET A 523 -4.61 17.21 -10.58
CA MET A 523 -5.61 16.16 -10.35
C MET A 523 -6.59 16.50 -9.23
N LYS A 524 -6.10 17.11 -8.14
CA LYS A 524 -6.92 17.60 -7.03
C LYS A 524 -7.84 18.75 -7.46
N GLU A 525 -7.36 19.62 -8.34
CA GLU A 525 -8.13 20.74 -8.90
C GLU A 525 -9.23 20.27 -9.86
N LEU A 526 -8.98 19.24 -10.66
CA LEU A 526 -9.99 18.62 -11.53
C LEU A 526 -11.11 17.92 -10.75
N ALA A 527 -10.76 17.32 -9.61
CA ALA A 527 -11.66 16.48 -8.83
C ALA A 527 -11.62 16.85 -7.33
N PRO A 528 -12.04 18.06 -6.95
CA PRO A 528 -12.01 18.48 -5.56
C PRO A 528 -12.91 17.58 -4.71
N GLY A 529 -12.34 17.03 -3.64
CA GLY A 529 -13.09 16.22 -2.66
C GLY A 529 -13.38 14.77 -3.07
N SER A 530 -12.95 14.30 -4.26
CA SER A 530 -13.04 12.87 -4.61
C SER A 530 -12.09 12.00 -3.78
N GLY A 531 -10.96 12.57 -3.36
CA GLY A 531 -9.98 11.89 -2.51
C GLY A 531 -9.10 10.89 -3.25
N ALA A 532 -8.43 10.02 -2.50
CA ALA A 532 -7.44 9.08 -2.99
C ALA A 532 -7.64 7.69 -2.39
N TYR A 533 -7.05 6.68 -3.02
CA TYR A 533 -7.02 5.32 -2.50
C TYR A 533 -5.91 5.17 -1.46
N LEU A 534 -6.30 4.97 -0.19
CA LEU A 534 -5.40 5.02 0.95
C LEU A 534 -4.24 4.00 0.94
N ASN A 535 -4.35 2.89 0.20
CA ASN A 535 -3.27 1.90 0.09
C ASN A 535 -2.21 2.29 -0.95
N GLU A 536 -2.53 3.21 -1.86
CA GLU A 536 -1.67 3.68 -2.94
C GLU A 536 -1.69 5.21 -2.96
N ALA A 537 -1.40 5.83 -1.83
CA ALA A 537 -1.51 7.26 -1.65
C ALA A 537 -0.22 7.88 -1.11
N ASN A 538 -0.14 9.19 -1.20
CA ASN A 538 0.96 9.96 -0.64
C ASN A 538 0.95 9.86 0.90
N PRO A 539 1.96 9.24 1.53
CA PRO A 539 2.00 9.11 3.00
C PRO A 539 2.13 10.47 3.71
N TYR A 540 2.53 11.52 2.99
CA TYR A 540 2.70 12.88 3.49
C TYR A 540 1.54 13.82 3.12
N GLU A 541 0.38 13.28 2.73
CA GLU A 541 -0.81 14.06 2.40
C GLU A 541 -1.27 14.92 3.60
N PRO A 542 -1.22 16.27 3.52
CA PRO A 542 -1.54 17.13 4.67
C PRO A 542 -2.99 16.98 5.15
N HIS A 543 -3.92 16.69 4.24
CA HIS A 543 -5.35 16.54 4.54
C HIS A 543 -5.80 15.07 4.46
N TRP A 544 -4.92 14.15 4.89
CA TRP A 544 -5.10 12.70 4.75
C TRP A 544 -6.44 12.19 5.29
N GLN A 545 -6.99 12.79 6.36
CA GLN A 545 -8.29 12.39 6.91
C GLN A 545 -9.42 12.50 5.88
N THR A 546 -9.52 13.67 5.23
CA THR A 546 -10.54 13.92 4.21
C THR A 546 -10.16 13.25 2.90
N THR A 547 -8.88 13.21 2.54
CA THR A 547 -8.43 12.61 1.29
C THR A 547 -8.63 11.10 1.26
N PHE A 548 -8.46 10.39 2.38
CA PHE A 548 -8.53 8.91 2.41
C PHE A 548 -9.89 8.36 2.80
N TRP A 549 -10.69 9.09 3.57
CA TRP A 549 -12.00 8.61 4.02
C TRP A 549 -13.15 9.59 3.78
N GLY A 550 -12.88 10.82 3.36
CA GLY A 550 -13.92 11.83 3.13
C GLY A 550 -14.85 11.99 4.32
N SER A 551 -16.16 11.91 4.08
CA SER A 551 -17.19 12.01 5.12
C SER A 551 -17.16 10.87 6.14
N ASN A 552 -16.50 9.74 5.84
CA ASN A 552 -16.45 8.58 6.74
C ASN A 552 -15.53 8.80 7.95
N TYR A 553 -14.57 9.74 7.89
CA TYR A 553 -13.55 9.90 8.92
C TYR A 553 -14.12 10.10 10.34
N LYS A 554 -15.17 10.93 10.48
CA LYS A 554 -15.77 11.19 11.80
C LYS A 554 -16.35 9.92 12.43
N ARG A 555 -17.00 9.06 11.63
CA ARG A 555 -17.54 7.77 12.13
C ARG A 555 -16.42 6.80 12.45
N LEU A 556 -15.42 6.69 11.57
CA LEU A 556 -14.24 5.87 11.78
C LEU A 556 -13.52 6.25 13.09
N LEU A 557 -13.31 7.54 13.33
CA LEU A 557 -12.65 8.01 14.54
C LEU A 557 -13.45 7.65 15.80
N ARG A 558 -14.78 7.79 15.79
CA ARG A 558 -15.62 7.35 16.92
C ARG A 558 -15.45 5.86 17.21
N ILE A 559 -15.48 5.03 16.16
CA ILE A 559 -15.29 3.57 16.30
C ILE A 559 -13.89 3.26 16.83
N LYS A 560 -12.84 3.89 16.28
CA LYS A 560 -11.46 3.75 16.76
C LYS A 560 -11.35 4.05 18.24
N ARG A 561 -11.95 5.14 18.72
CA ARG A 561 -11.91 5.51 20.15
C ARG A 561 -12.69 4.53 21.03
N ALA A 562 -13.73 3.90 20.53
CA ALA A 562 -14.48 2.88 21.25
C ALA A 562 -13.73 1.54 21.35
N VAL A 563 -13.10 1.09 20.27
CA VAL A 563 -12.42 -0.22 20.22
C VAL A 563 -10.96 -0.18 20.69
N ASP A 564 -10.30 0.98 20.56
CA ASP A 564 -8.90 1.21 20.93
C ASP A 564 -8.69 2.55 21.66
N PRO A 565 -9.21 2.70 22.89
CA PRO A 565 -9.05 3.94 23.66
C PRO A 565 -7.58 4.28 23.97
N ASP A 566 -6.70 3.27 23.99
CA ASP A 566 -5.29 3.39 24.41
C ASP A 566 -4.30 3.49 23.23
N ASP A 567 -4.77 3.39 21.98
CA ASP A 567 -3.95 3.28 20.77
C ASP A 567 -2.90 2.17 20.89
N VAL A 568 -3.37 0.94 21.17
CA VAL A 568 -2.55 -0.27 21.06
C VAL A 568 -2.14 -0.45 19.61
N LEU A 569 -3.07 -0.27 18.68
CA LEU A 569 -2.82 -0.27 17.25
C LEU A 569 -2.60 1.16 16.76
N TRP A 570 -1.44 1.41 16.18
CA TRP A 570 -1.08 2.72 15.66
C TRP A 570 -0.27 2.57 14.37
N CYS A 571 -0.56 3.44 13.40
CA CYS A 571 0.21 3.60 12.18
C CYS A 571 -0.01 5.01 11.64
N HIS A 572 0.82 5.44 10.69
CA HIS A 572 0.67 6.74 10.04
C HIS A 572 0.78 6.57 8.52
N PRO A 573 -0.15 7.13 7.73
CA PRO A 573 -1.43 7.71 8.13
C PRO A 573 -2.49 6.64 8.45
N CYS A 574 -3.15 6.74 9.61
CA CYS A 574 -4.23 5.85 10.03
C CYS A 574 -5.24 6.59 10.91
N VAL A 575 -6.49 6.12 10.96
CA VAL A 575 -7.55 6.78 11.74
C VAL A 575 -7.14 6.90 13.20
N GLY A 576 -7.14 8.13 13.71
CA GLY A 576 -6.88 8.40 15.12
C GLY A 576 -5.40 8.39 15.51
N ASN A 577 -4.47 8.42 14.55
CA ASN A 577 -3.04 8.37 14.83
C ASN A 577 -2.51 9.67 15.49
N GLU A 578 -3.23 10.79 15.36
CA GLU A 578 -2.80 12.14 15.74
C GLU A 578 -2.48 12.35 17.23
N ARG A 579 -2.75 11.35 18.09
CA ARG A 579 -2.38 11.41 19.52
C ARG A 579 -0.93 11.01 19.79
N TRP A 580 -0.17 10.62 18.77
CA TRP A 580 1.23 10.21 18.89
C TRP A 580 2.09 10.80 17.79
N GLN A 581 3.37 10.96 18.10
CA GLN A 581 4.42 11.38 17.19
C GLN A 581 5.69 10.57 17.44
N GLU A 582 6.53 10.43 16.41
CA GLU A 582 7.86 9.85 16.58
C GLU A 582 8.84 10.93 17.07
N VAL A 583 9.56 10.65 18.16
CA VAL A 583 10.59 11.52 18.76
C VAL A 583 11.81 10.65 19.03
N ASP A 584 12.95 10.98 18.42
CA ASP A 584 14.23 10.26 18.61
C ASP A 584 14.11 8.73 18.50
N GLY A 585 13.32 8.24 17.54
CA GLY A 585 13.10 6.81 17.29
C GLY A 585 12.13 6.12 18.26
N GLN A 586 11.47 6.86 19.15
CA GLN A 586 10.38 6.37 20.01
C GLN A 586 9.03 6.95 19.61
N LEU A 587 7.96 6.20 19.83
CA LEU A 587 6.58 6.67 19.60
C LEU A 587 6.03 7.25 20.89
N CYS A 588 5.81 8.56 20.93
CA CYS A 588 5.44 9.31 22.13
C CYS A 588 4.09 10.01 21.98
N ARG A 589 3.33 10.13 23.07
CA ARG A 589 2.09 10.91 23.10
C ARG A 589 2.40 12.37 22.80
N VAL A 590 1.57 13.00 21.98
CA VAL A 590 1.60 14.45 21.79
C VAL A 590 1.01 15.09 23.06
N GLU A 591 1.78 15.92 23.75
CA GLU A 591 1.27 16.74 24.85
C GLU A 591 0.22 17.71 24.29
N ARG A 592 -0.94 17.80 24.95
CA ARG A 592 -2.03 18.68 24.55
C ARG A 592 -2.10 19.90 25.45
#